data_AF-A0A7S4QEV5-F1
#
_entry.id   AF-A0A7S4QEV5-F1
#
_cell.length_a   1.000
_cell.length_b   1.000
_cell.length_c   1.000
_cell.angle_alpha   90.00
_cell.angle_beta   90.00
_cell.angle_gamma   90.00
#
_symmetry.space_group_name_H-M   'P 1'
#
loop_
_entity.id
_entity.type
_entity.pdbx_description
1 polymer ?
#
loop_
_entity_poly.entity_id
_entity_poly.type
_entity_poly.pdbx_seq_one_letter_code
_entity_poly.pdbx_strand_id
1 'polypeptide(L)'
;MGHKQSKLNSNQSSEKKNQPKVENETNNNENHNDTTNKPISYPVVGTESIMKKKKHGTSETPVQKNLRWGCDFKTADRICNYNRHYAEHSGYFQKKKLFLKDAEKCKKANKTMLFYDSNTGKPLYEAPKGRGWDEFLRESRAHGWPSFRDPEVIWDDVRCLKNGEAVSMAGTHLGHNLPDGKGNRYCINLVSIAGRPIQ
;
A
#
# COMPACT_ATOMS: atom_id res chain seq x y z
N MET A 1 56.07 -44.04 -50.75
CA MET A 1 57.13 -44.83 -50.07
C MET A 1 57.04 -44.47 -48.61
N GLY A 2 56.85 -45.32 -47.62
CA GLY A 2 56.75 -46.77 -47.47
C GLY A 2 56.70 -46.98 -45.96
N HIS A 3 55.77 -47.82 -45.50
CA HIS A 3 55.53 -48.13 -44.09
C HIS A 3 56.78 -48.56 -43.31
N LYS A 4 56.76 -48.34 -41.98
CA LYS A 4 57.30 -49.34 -41.04
C LYS A 4 56.25 -49.74 -40.02
N GLN A 5 55.89 -51.01 -40.09
CA GLN A 5 55.13 -51.81 -39.14
C GLN A 5 55.99 -52.14 -37.90
N SER A 6 55.35 -52.39 -36.76
CA SER A 6 55.41 -53.64 -35.97
C SER A 6 54.79 -53.39 -34.57
N LYS A 7 53.66 -54.04 -34.21
CA LYS A 7 53.52 -55.39 -33.61
C LYS A 7 54.07 -55.40 -32.15
N LEU A 8 53.45 -55.95 -31.10
CA LEU A 8 52.40 -56.96 -30.95
C LEU A 8 51.98 -57.07 -29.44
N ASN A 9 50.73 -57.48 -29.18
CA ASN A 9 50.23 -58.39 -28.10
C ASN A 9 50.37 -58.04 -26.60
N SER A 10 49.49 -58.44 -25.67
CA SER A 10 48.37 -59.42 -25.66
C SER A 10 47.43 -59.22 -24.46
N ASN A 11 46.21 -59.75 -24.62
CA ASN A 11 45.02 -59.78 -23.74
C ASN A 11 45.15 -60.50 -22.38
N GLN A 12 44.28 -60.09 -21.44
CA GLN A 12 43.24 -60.85 -20.68
C GLN A 12 42.68 -59.89 -19.59
N SER A 13 41.42 -59.83 -19.14
CA SER A 13 40.20 -60.65 -19.22
C SER A 13 39.00 -59.81 -18.66
N SER A 14 37.78 -60.04 -19.19
CA SER A 14 36.43 -60.03 -18.54
C SER A 14 36.06 -59.00 -17.46
N GLU A 15 34.84 -58.46 -17.30
CA GLU A 15 33.50 -58.59 -17.91
C GLU A 15 32.59 -57.54 -17.22
N LYS A 16 31.40 -57.32 -17.80
CA LYS A 16 30.19 -56.61 -17.31
C LYS A 16 30.05 -55.11 -17.57
N LYS A 17 29.31 -54.84 -18.65
CA LYS A 17 28.56 -53.61 -18.93
C LYS A 17 27.30 -53.57 -18.06
N ASN A 18 27.09 -52.47 -17.34
CA ASN A 18 25.78 -52.03 -16.85
C ASN A 18 25.55 -50.59 -17.32
N GLN A 19 24.48 -50.38 -18.08
CA GLN A 19 23.94 -49.07 -18.46
C GLN A 19 23.29 -48.41 -17.22
N PRO A 20 23.39 -47.08 -17.02
CA PRO A 20 22.54 -46.39 -16.07
C PRO A 20 21.17 -46.08 -16.68
N LYS A 21 20.15 -46.29 -15.82
CA LYS A 21 18.73 -45.99 -15.99
C LYS A 21 18.48 -44.50 -16.26
N VAL A 22 17.49 -44.28 -17.13
CA VAL A 22 16.69 -43.05 -17.21
C VAL A 22 15.90 -42.93 -15.89
N GLU A 23 16.16 -41.89 -15.11
CA GLU A 23 15.33 -41.52 -13.97
C GLU A 23 14.46 -40.32 -14.35
N ASN A 24 13.16 -40.47 -14.10
CA ASN A 24 12.11 -39.52 -14.37
C ASN A 24 12.24 -38.29 -13.48
N GLU A 25 12.40 -37.12 -14.10
CA GLU A 25 12.21 -35.83 -13.44
C GLU A 25 10.72 -35.63 -13.14
N THR A 26 10.35 -35.75 -11.87
CA THR A 26 9.04 -35.36 -11.36
C THR A 26 8.95 -33.84 -11.30
N ASN A 27 8.02 -33.30 -12.09
CA ASN A 27 7.54 -31.92 -12.08
C ASN A 27 7.11 -31.49 -10.66
N ASN A 28 7.91 -30.64 -10.01
CA ASN A 28 7.48 -29.87 -8.83
C ASN A 28 6.96 -28.51 -9.31
N ASN A 29 5.69 -28.51 -9.69
CA ASN A 29 4.91 -27.32 -9.96
C ASN A 29 4.20 -26.92 -8.67
N GLU A 30 4.90 -26.22 -7.77
CA GLU A 30 4.30 -25.68 -6.55
C GLU A 30 3.50 -24.41 -6.88
N ASN A 31 2.25 -24.65 -7.24
CA ASN A 31 1.18 -23.65 -7.23
C ASN A 31 0.90 -23.23 -5.78
N HIS A 32 1.48 -22.13 -5.33
CA HIS A 32 0.98 -21.43 -4.15
C HIS A 32 -0.23 -20.56 -4.52
N ASN A 33 -1.37 -21.22 -4.72
CA ASN A 33 -2.69 -20.62 -4.63
C ASN A 33 -3.37 -21.15 -3.36
N ASP A 34 -3.03 -20.56 -2.21
CA ASP A 34 -3.85 -20.69 -1.00
C ASP A 34 -4.57 -19.37 -0.73
N THR A 35 -5.56 -19.07 -1.57
CA THR A 35 -6.59 -18.07 -1.30
C THR A 35 -7.68 -18.72 -0.45
N THR A 36 -7.41 -18.86 0.85
CA THR A 36 -8.50 -19.12 1.80
C THR A 36 -9.46 -17.92 1.77
N ASN A 37 -10.70 -18.20 1.36
CA ASN A 37 -11.81 -17.26 1.20
C ASN A 37 -12.35 -16.80 2.56
N LYS A 38 -11.47 -16.30 3.44
CA LYS A 38 -11.84 -15.76 4.75
C LYS A 38 -12.42 -14.36 4.55
N PRO A 39 -13.61 -14.06 5.09
CA PRO A 39 -14.14 -12.70 5.03
C PRO A 39 -13.13 -11.74 5.68
N ILE A 40 -12.76 -10.70 4.93
CA ILE A 40 -11.85 -9.66 5.43
C ILE A 40 -12.59 -8.93 6.56
N SER A 41 -12.01 -8.95 7.76
CA SER A 41 -12.49 -8.18 8.90
C SER A 41 -11.84 -6.79 8.87
N TYR A 42 -12.65 -5.75 9.00
CA TYR A 42 -12.20 -4.36 9.00
C TYR A 42 -12.19 -3.75 10.41
N PRO A 43 -11.20 -2.89 10.73
CA PRO A 43 -10.09 -2.51 9.87
C PRO A 43 -9.07 -3.64 9.69
N VAL A 44 -8.34 -3.65 8.57
CA VAL A 44 -7.19 -4.56 8.44
C VAL A 44 -6.08 -4.09 9.40
N VAL A 45 -5.81 -4.89 10.42
CA VAL A 45 -4.87 -4.52 11.48
C VAL A 45 -3.42 -4.75 11.05
N GLY A 46 -2.57 -3.74 11.24
CA GLY A 46 -1.13 -3.79 11.02
C GLY A 46 -0.33 -3.90 12.32
N THR A 47 0.96 -4.21 12.19
CA THR A 47 1.90 -4.26 13.32
C THR A 47 2.57 -2.90 13.56
N GLU A 48 2.96 -2.62 14.81
CA GLU A 48 3.70 -1.40 15.17
C GLU A 48 5.00 -1.21 14.36
N SER A 49 5.58 -2.29 13.85
CA SER A 49 6.80 -2.25 13.02
C SER A 49 6.65 -1.46 11.72
N ILE A 50 5.43 -1.23 11.22
CA ILE A 50 5.18 -0.36 10.06
C ILE A 50 5.67 1.06 10.35
N MET A 51 5.48 1.54 11.59
CA MET A 51 5.82 2.89 12.04
C MET A 51 7.17 2.96 12.76
N LYS A 52 8.02 1.93 12.64
CA LYS A 52 9.40 1.99 13.17
C LYS A 52 10.16 3.15 12.52
N LYS A 53 11.16 3.68 13.23
CA LYS A 53 12.04 4.71 12.68
C LYS A 53 12.70 4.23 11.39
N LYS A 54 12.67 5.07 10.35
CA LYS A 54 13.28 4.89 9.03
C LYS A 54 14.18 6.09 8.70
N LYS A 55 14.60 6.23 7.44
CA LYS A 55 15.49 7.31 7.00
C LYS A 55 14.92 8.71 7.23
N HIS A 56 13.61 8.89 7.13
CA HIS A 56 12.93 10.17 7.33
C HIS A 56 11.73 10.01 8.27
N GLY A 57 12.01 10.03 9.57
CA GLY A 57 11.00 9.81 10.60
C GLY A 57 10.50 8.37 10.58
N THR A 58 9.21 8.16 10.30
CA THR A 58 8.60 6.82 10.14
C THR A 58 8.53 6.34 8.70
N SER A 59 8.99 7.13 7.71
CA SER A 59 8.99 6.79 6.28
C SER A 59 10.40 6.78 5.69
N GLU A 60 10.61 6.14 4.53
CA GLU A 60 11.91 6.16 3.84
C GLU A 60 12.21 7.51 3.16
N THR A 61 11.17 8.23 2.75
CA THR A 61 11.25 9.48 2.01
C THR A 61 10.44 10.58 2.70
N PRO A 62 10.75 11.87 2.49
CA PRO A 62 9.85 12.96 2.84
C PRO A 62 8.57 12.92 2.00
N VAL A 63 7.60 13.76 2.36
CA VAL A 63 6.45 14.02 1.49
C VAL A 63 6.89 14.60 0.14
N GLN A 64 6.09 14.38 -0.91
CA GLN A 64 6.29 14.99 -2.21
C GLN A 64 6.27 16.52 -2.09
N LYS A 65 7.12 17.20 -2.87
CA LYS A 65 7.20 18.67 -2.83
C LYS A 65 5.97 19.36 -3.42
N ASN A 66 5.29 18.73 -4.37
CA ASN A 66 4.20 19.27 -5.16
C ASN A 66 2.83 18.68 -4.78
N LEU A 67 2.50 18.68 -3.49
CA LEU A 67 1.23 18.16 -2.97
C LEU A 67 0.01 18.82 -3.65
N ARG A 68 -1.06 18.04 -3.80
CA ARG A 68 -2.35 18.49 -4.30
C ARG A 68 -2.99 19.53 -3.37
N TRP A 69 -3.88 20.30 -3.96
CA TRP A 69 -4.77 21.25 -3.29
C TRP A 69 -4.09 22.36 -2.48
N GLY A 70 -2.80 22.60 -2.70
CA GLY A 70 -2.03 23.59 -1.94
C GLY A 70 -1.88 23.20 -0.47
N CYS A 71 -1.76 21.90 -0.20
CA CYS A 71 -1.38 21.42 1.13
C CYS A 71 0.05 21.89 1.46
N ASP A 72 0.24 22.35 2.69
CA ASP A 72 1.51 22.92 3.15
C ASP A 72 2.54 21.81 3.37
N PHE A 73 3.68 21.94 2.71
CA PHE A 73 4.76 20.95 2.76
C PHE A 73 5.27 20.72 4.18
N LYS A 74 5.52 21.78 4.96
CA LYS A 74 6.12 21.65 6.31
C LYS A 74 5.15 20.96 7.26
N THR A 75 3.88 21.32 7.19
CA THR A 75 2.80 20.69 7.95
C THR A 75 2.65 19.23 7.57
N ALA A 76 2.63 18.93 6.27
CA ALA A 76 2.56 17.57 5.76
C ALA A 76 3.75 16.73 6.23
N ASP A 77 4.97 17.22 6.07
CA ASP A 77 6.18 16.47 6.40
C ASP A 77 6.26 16.14 7.89
N ARG A 78 5.93 17.11 8.75
CA ARG A 78 5.84 16.90 10.19
C ARG A 78 4.78 15.87 10.56
N ILE A 79 3.58 15.99 10.00
CA ILE A 79 2.45 15.11 10.33
C ILE A 79 2.68 13.69 9.84
N CYS A 80 3.16 13.53 8.61
CA CYS A 80 3.33 12.23 7.98
C CYS A 80 4.45 11.41 8.63
N ASN A 81 5.54 12.07 9.07
CA ASN A 81 6.80 11.39 9.37
C ASN A 81 7.26 11.51 10.83
N TYR A 82 6.86 12.57 11.52
CA TYR A 82 7.42 12.93 12.84
C TYR A 82 6.35 13.08 13.92
N ASN A 83 5.12 12.66 13.65
CA ASN A 83 4.00 12.77 14.55
C ASN A 83 3.09 11.55 14.42
N ARG A 84 2.71 10.95 15.56
CA ARG A 84 1.84 9.76 15.62
C ARG A 84 0.58 9.97 16.46
N HIS A 85 0.41 11.16 17.04
CA HIS A 85 -0.67 11.44 18.00
C HIS A 85 -1.52 12.64 17.62
N TYR A 86 -0.98 13.59 16.87
CA TYR A 86 -1.67 14.82 16.48
C TYR A 86 -2.13 14.78 15.02
N ALA A 87 -2.93 15.76 14.65
CA ALA A 87 -3.42 15.95 13.30
C ALA A 87 -3.07 17.36 12.80
N GLU A 88 -3.32 17.62 11.52
CA GLU A 88 -3.51 18.97 11.01
C GLU A 88 -4.71 19.62 11.72
N HIS A 89 -4.83 20.94 11.67
CA HIS A 89 -5.93 21.62 12.36
C HIS A 89 -7.30 21.13 11.84
N SER A 90 -8.28 21.00 12.74
CA SER A 90 -9.66 20.68 12.35
C SER A 90 -10.18 21.71 11.33
N GLY A 91 -10.81 21.23 10.27
CA GLY A 91 -11.30 22.03 9.15
C GLY A 91 -10.23 22.48 8.15
N TYR A 92 -9.00 21.94 8.20
CA TYR A 92 -7.95 22.26 7.22
C TYR A 92 -8.42 22.07 5.78
N PHE A 93 -9.06 20.93 5.50
CA PHE A 93 -9.61 20.62 4.19
C PHE A 93 -10.67 21.63 3.71
N GLN A 94 -11.44 22.22 4.62
CA GLN A 94 -12.51 23.18 4.29
C GLN A 94 -11.94 24.48 3.72
N LYS A 95 -10.70 24.81 4.07
CA LYS A 95 -9.99 25.99 3.55
C LYS A 95 -9.31 25.72 2.19
N LYS A 96 -9.23 24.46 1.74
CA LYS A 96 -8.60 24.08 0.47
C LYS A 96 -9.59 24.19 -0.68
N LYS A 97 -9.72 25.38 -1.26
CA LYS A 97 -10.62 25.66 -2.41
C LYS A 97 -10.42 24.69 -3.58
N LEU A 98 -9.18 24.28 -3.85
CA LEU A 98 -8.86 23.32 -4.91
C LEU A 98 -9.40 21.91 -4.60
N PHE A 99 -9.33 21.47 -3.35
CA PHE A 99 -9.92 20.19 -2.92
C PHE A 99 -11.44 20.22 -3.11
N LEU A 100 -12.10 21.27 -2.63
CA LEU A 100 -13.55 21.41 -2.75
C LEU A 100 -14.01 21.50 -4.22
N LYS A 101 -13.22 22.17 -5.08
CA LYS A 101 -13.48 22.24 -6.52
C LYS A 101 -13.38 20.87 -7.19
N ASP A 102 -12.36 20.08 -6.85
CA ASP A 102 -12.21 18.72 -7.38
C ASP A 102 -13.34 17.80 -6.89
N ALA A 103 -13.72 17.90 -5.61
CA ALA A 103 -14.86 17.16 -5.05
C ALA A 103 -16.16 17.51 -5.79
N GLU A 104 -16.42 18.79 -6.05
CA GLU A 104 -17.59 19.24 -6.81
C GLU A 104 -17.56 18.77 -8.26
N LYS A 105 -16.38 18.74 -8.90
CA LYS A 105 -16.21 18.20 -10.26
C LYS A 105 -16.52 16.70 -10.29
N CYS A 106 -15.99 15.94 -9.33
CA CYS A 106 -16.28 14.51 -9.18
C CYS A 106 -17.77 14.27 -8.92
N LYS A 107 -18.39 15.07 -8.04
CA LYS A 107 -19.84 15.03 -7.75
C LYS A 107 -20.67 15.23 -9.01
N LYS A 108 -20.42 16.29 -9.78
CA LYS A 108 -21.14 16.58 -11.05
C LYS A 108 -20.96 15.48 -12.10
N ALA A 109 -19.80 14.84 -12.11
CA ALA A 109 -19.50 13.76 -13.03
C ALA A 109 -19.99 12.37 -12.53
N ASN A 110 -20.58 12.30 -11.34
CA ASN A 110 -20.90 11.05 -10.64
C ASN A 110 -19.70 10.10 -10.55
N LYS A 111 -18.52 10.64 -10.21
CA LYS A 111 -17.26 9.91 -10.07
C LYS A 111 -16.73 9.97 -8.65
N THR A 112 -15.94 8.97 -8.30
CA THR A 112 -15.08 8.96 -7.13
C THR A 112 -13.82 9.80 -7.33
N MET A 113 -13.05 9.97 -6.26
CA MET A 113 -11.74 10.60 -6.26
C MET A 113 -10.73 9.69 -5.57
N LEU A 114 -9.56 9.50 -6.20
CA LEU A 114 -8.42 8.84 -5.58
C LEU A 114 -7.61 9.80 -4.71
N PHE A 115 -7.24 9.30 -3.55
CA PHE A 115 -6.45 9.94 -2.51
C PHE A 115 -5.12 9.22 -2.39
N TYR A 116 -4.01 9.93 -2.56
CA TYR A 116 -2.68 9.32 -2.69
C TYR A 116 -1.81 9.70 -1.50
N ASP A 117 -1.04 8.73 -1.00
CA ASP A 117 -0.03 8.91 0.04
C ASP A 117 0.88 10.09 -0.31
N SER A 118 0.98 11.06 0.59
CA SER A 118 1.84 12.21 0.39
C SER A 118 3.33 11.87 0.32
N ASN A 119 3.79 10.76 0.90
CA ASN A 119 5.17 10.31 0.80
C ASN A 119 5.44 9.56 -0.49
N THR A 120 4.57 8.62 -0.85
CA THR A 120 4.85 7.62 -1.90
C THR A 120 4.05 7.80 -3.17
N GLY A 121 2.98 8.59 -3.17
CA GLY A 121 2.08 8.71 -4.31
C GLY A 121 1.21 7.48 -4.59
N LYS A 122 1.27 6.45 -3.74
CA LYS A 122 0.41 5.27 -3.85
C LYS A 122 -1.04 5.60 -3.48
N PRO A 123 -2.05 4.99 -4.12
CA PRO A 123 -3.44 5.22 -3.79
C PRO A 123 -3.78 4.60 -2.42
N LEU A 124 -4.39 5.38 -1.53
CA LEU A 124 -4.74 4.96 -0.17
C LEU A 124 -6.27 4.93 0.06
N TYR A 125 -6.99 5.86 -0.56
CA TYR A 125 -8.45 5.91 -0.46
C TYR A 125 -9.08 6.25 -1.81
N GLU A 126 -10.32 5.81 -1.97
CA GLU A 126 -11.17 6.17 -3.09
C GLU A 126 -12.58 6.47 -2.57
N ALA A 127 -12.98 7.74 -2.66
CA ALA A 127 -14.25 8.18 -2.08
C ALA A 127 -15.05 9.08 -3.03
N PRO A 128 -16.39 9.11 -2.88
CA PRO A 128 -17.18 8.30 -1.96
C PRO A 128 -17.51 6.91 -2.53
N LYS A 129 -17.73 5.91 -1.66
CA LYS A 129 -18.23 4.57 -2.05
C LYS A 129 -19.31 4.11 -1.06
N GLY A 130 -20.42 3.58 -1.57
CA GLY A 130 -21.60 3.23 -0.75
C GLY A 130 -22.39 4.44 -0.23
N ARG A 131 -22.03 5.66 -0.65
CA ARG A 131 -22.68 6.93 -0.31
C ARG A 131 -22.38 8.00 -1.36
N GLY A 132 -23.07 9.15 -1.28
CA GLY A 132 -22.83 10.30 -2.15
C GLY A 132 -21.79 11.29 -1.59
N TRP A 133 -21.31 12.20 -2.45
CA TRP A 133 -20.36 13.26 -2.07
C TRP A 133 -20.90 14.18 -0.96
N ASP A 134 -22.20 14.46 -0.96
CA ASP A 134 -22.82 15.30 0.07
C ASP A 134 -22.75 14.66 1.46
N GLU A 135 -22.92 13.34 1.53
CA GLU A 135 -22.77 12.60 2.78
C GLU A 135 -21.31 12.54 3.22
N PHE A 136 -20.38 12.24 2.30
CA PHE A 136 -18.94 12.26 2.57
C PHE A 136 -18.48 13.60 3.14
N LEU A 137 -18.82 14.71 2.46
CA LEU A 137 -18.40 16.04 2.90
C LEU A 137 -19.12 16.49 4.17
N ARG A 138 -20.39 16.11 4.38
CA ARG A 138 -21.12 16.39 5.62
C ARG A 138 -20.47 15.70 6.81
N GLU A 139 -20.18 14.40 6.71
CA GLU A 139 -19.51 13.65 7.76
C GLU A 139 -18.10 14.21 8.03
N SER A 140 -17.35 14.50 6.96
CA SER A 140 -16.01 15.10 7.09
C SER A 140 -16.04 16.46 7.78
N ARG A 141 -17.05 17.30 7.51
CA ARG A 141 -17.23 18.59 8.19
C ARG A 141 -17.58 18.43 9.66
N ALA A 142 -18.47 17.49 9.98
CA ALA A 142 -18.90 17.23 11.35
C ALA A 142 -17.73 16.78 12.25
N HIS A 143 -16.78 16.04 11.70
CA HIS A 143 -15.62 15.54 12.45
C HIS A 143 -14.36 16.37 12.28
N GLY A 144 -14.30 17.29 11.31
CA GLY A 144 -13.17 18.21 11.12
C GLY A 144 -12.13 17.75 10.09
N TRP A 145 -12.13 16.49 9.69
CA TRP A 145 -11.20 15.94 8.70
C TRP A 145 -11.93 15.04 7.69
N PRO A 146 -11.39 14.86 6.48
CA PRO A 146 -11.83 13.80 5.56
C PRO A 146 -12.07 12.48 6.31
N SER A 147 -13.31 12.01 6.31
CA SER A 147 -13.75 10.86 7.09
C SER A 147 -14.17 9.75 6.15
N PHE A 148 -13.42 8.65 6.11
CA PHE A 148 -13.64 7.53 5.21
C PHE A 148 -14.30 6.34 5.91
N ARG A 149 -14.98 5.49 5.15
CA ARG A 149 -15.59 4.21 5.59
C ARG A 149 -14.89 3.02 4.94
N ASP A 150 -15.11 1.81 5.43
CA ASP A 150 -14.41 0.59 4.98
C ASP A 150 -14.35 0.40 3.45
N PRO A 151 -15.43 0.64 2.67
CA PRO A 151 -15.39 0.49 1.22
C PRO A 151 -14.52 1.53 0.50
N GLU A 152 -14.19 2.63 1.16
CA GLU A 152 -13.42 3.76 0.61
C GLU A 152 -11.91 3.61 0.87
N VAL A 153 -11.48 2.61 1.65
CA VAL A 153 -10.07 2.35 1.96
C VAL A 153 -9.48 1.36 0.97
N ILE A 154 -8.29 1.67 0.45
CA ILE A 154 -7.50 0.74 -0.37
C ILE A 154 -6.59 -0.03 0.57
N TRP A 155 -7.07 -1.20 0.99
CA TRP A 155 -6.42 -2.02 2.01
C TRP A 155 -5.12 -2.68 1.54
N ASP A 156 -4.70 -2.54 0.28
CA ASP A 156 -3.38 -3.00 -0.16
C ASP A 156 -2.26 -2.20 0.52
N ASP A 157 -2.48 -0.89 0.72
CA ASP A 157 -1.46 0.04 1.23
C ASP A 157 -1.86 0.75 2.54
N VAL A 158 -3.03 0.46 3.13
CA VAL A 158 -3.48 1.05 4.41
C VAL A 158 -3.62 -0.01 5.51
N ARG A 159 -3.21 0.31 6.74
CA ARG A 159 -3.48 -0.50 7.94
C ARG A 159 -3.96 0.39 9.09
N CYS A 160 -4.69 -0.22 10.03
CA CYS A 160 -4.88 0.37 11.35
C CYS A 160 -4.04 -0.37 12.38
N LEU A 161 -3.33 0.36 13.23
CA LEU A 161 -2.64 -0.21 14.37
C LEU A 161 -3.65 -0.48 15.49
N LYS A 162 -3.24 -1.29 16.49
CA LYS A 162 -4.12 -1.71 17.59
C LYS A 162 -4.67 -0.52 18.41
N ASN A 163 -3.93 0.59 18.45
CA ASN A 163 -4.34 1.82 19.12
C ASN A 163 -5.29 2.70 18.28
N GLY A 164 -5.69 2.24 17.09
CA GLY A 164 -6.55 2.98 16.16
C GLY A 164 -5.80 3.89 15.19
N GLU A 165 -4.47 4.03 15.27
CA GLU A 165 -3.69 4.83 14.31
C GLU A 165 -3.82 4.25 12.89
N ALA A 166 -4.26 5.08 11.94
CA ALA A 166 -4.32 4.72 10.53
C ALA A 166 -3.01 5.12 9.85
N VAL A 167 -2.38 4.18 9.14
CA VAL A 167 -1.04 4.33 8.56
C VAL A 167 -0.99 3.77 7.14
N SER A 168 -0.10 4.31 6.31
CA SER A 168 0.28 3.62 5.07
C SER A 168 1.29 2.52 5.35
N MET A 169 1.36 1.50 4.48
CA MET A 169 2.38 0.46 4.56
C MET A 169 3.82 1.00 4.43
N ALA A 170 3.99 2.21 3.89
CA ALA A 170 5.28 2.89 3.83
C ALA A 170 5.69 3.53 5.17
N GLY A 171 4.77 3.66 6.12
CA GLY A 171 4.98 4.30 7.41
C GLY A 171 4.54 5.77 7.47
N THR A 172 3.69 6.22 6.54
CA THR A 172 3.04 7.53 6.61
C THR A 172 1.97 7.50 7.69
N HIS A 173 2.03 8.42 8.66
CA HIS A 173 0.91 8.66 9.57
C HIS A 173 -0.24 9.34 8.81
N LEU A 174 -1.41 8.68 8.76
CA LEU A 174 -2.58 9.15 8.01
C LEU A 174 -3.58 9.84 8.94
N GLY A 175 -3.83 9.28 10.11
CA GLY A 175 -4.85 9.74 11.04
C GLY A 175 -5.26 8.62 11.97
N HIS A 176 -6.55 8.51 12.29
CA HIS A 176 -7.05 7.49 13.21
C HIS A 176 -8.39 6.89 12.76
N ASN A 177 -8.58 5.59 12.99
CA ASN A 177 -9.89 4.98 13.03
C ASN A 177 -10.56 5.33 14.37
N LEU A 178 -11.72 5.99 14.28
CA LEU A 178 -12.52 6.42 15.41
C LEU A 178 -13.96 5.92 15.21
N PRO A 179 -14.22 4.62 15.44
CA PRO A 179 -15.51 4.00 15.16
C PRO A 179 -16.67 4.74 15.83
N ASP A 180 -17.82 4.70 15.18
CA ASP A 180 -19.07 5.25 15.68
C ASP A 180 -20.22 4.25 15.46
N GLY A 181 -21.47 4.65 15.72
CA GLY A 181 -22.64 3.78 15.54
C GLY A 181 -22.86 3.26 14.11
N LYS A 182 -22.11 3.77 13.11
CA LYS A 182 -22.13 3.29 11.72
C LYS A 182 -20.95 2.37 11.38
N GLY A 183 -20.14 2.00 12.36
CA GLY A 183 -18.93 1.19 12.19
C GLY A 183 -17.66 2.03 12.14
N ASN A 184 -16.64 1.51 11.46
CA ASN A 184 -15.34 2.17 11.36
C ASN A 184 -15.46 3.55 10.69
N ARG A 185 -14.66 4.52 11.18
CA ARG A 185 -14.57 5.87 10.61
C ARG A 185 -13.14 6.34 10.65
N TYR A 186 -12.50 6.39 9.49
CA TYR A 186 -11.12 6.79 9.35
C TYR A 186 -11.05 8.29 9.19
N CYS A 187 -10.67 8.99 10.26
CA CYS A 187 -10.51 10.43 10.32
C CYS A 187 -9.07 10.78 9.90
N ILE A 188 -8.90 11.23 8.65
CA ILE A 188 -7.60 11.28 7.97
C ILE A 188 -7.17 12.71 7.68
N ASN A 189 -5.91 13.02 7.98
CA ASN A 189 -5.26 14.27 7.63
C ASN A 189 -5.27 14.46 6.10
N LEU A 190 -5.83 15.56 5.59
CA LEU A 190 -5.79 15.86 4.17
C LEU A 190 -4.34 15.94 3.69
N VAL A 191 -3.43 16.55 4.48
CA VAL A 191 -2.01 16.63 4.13
C VAL A 191 -1.33 15.27 3.95
N SER A 192 -1.85 14.17 4.53
CA SER A 192 -1.26 12.83 4.39
C SER A 192 -1.74 12.09 3.14
N ILE A 193 -2.80 12.58 2.50
CA ILE A 193 -3.43 11.98 1.31
C ILE A 193 -3.47 12.95 0.10
N ALA A 194 -2.61 13.96 0.15
CA ALA A 194 -2.47 14.99 -0.86
C ALA A 194 -1.35 14.68 -1.87
N GLY A 195 -0.81 13.46 -1.89
CA GLY A 195 0.17 13.05 -2.88
C GLY A 195 -0.37 13.10 -4.31
N ARG A 196 0.54 12.93 -5.26
CA ARG A 196 0.28 12.71 -6.68
C ARG A 196 0.75 11.31 -7.05
N PRO A 197 0.08 10.63 -7.99
CA PRO A 197 0.58 9.36 -8.50
C PRO A 197 2.00 9.55 -9.04
N ILE A 198 2.89 8.59 -8.76
CA ILE A 198 4.19 8.52 -9.43
C ILE A 198 3.93 8.15 -10.89
N GLN A 199 4.54 8.91 -11.81
CA GLN A 199 4.55 8.60 -13.25
C GLN A 199 5.60 7.53 -13.57
#